data_AF-A0A3A0DPE0-F1
#
_entry.id   AF-A0A3A0DPE0-F1
#
_cell.length_a   1.000
_cell.length_b   1.000
_cell.length_c   1.000
_cell.angle_alpha   90.00
_cell.angle_beta   90.00
_cell.angle_gamma   90.00
#
_symmetry.space_group_name_H-M   'P 1'
#
loop_
_entity.id
_entity.type
_entity.pdbx_description
1 polymer ?
#
loop_
_entity_poly.entity_id
_entity_poly.type
_entity_poly.pdbx_seq_one_letter_code
_entity_poly.pdbx_strand_id
1 'polypeptide(L)'
;MFPAWRLQLWKARLAVEEGKWDEATRLLTQDSLREFWPAKKLSQELAARLLERARQRIEQGQSSAGWCDLERAASLGAGEAALGDFRHDEAQRRLDEALALLARGEATAALAILQQMERRHLGGAERNVWQTMAQQLELADASARKGNLPLALQSVERAEQLLPVAAPEGVRRYLADRRAALRASAEKLHALDARLHAALAASNWTEVLSAAEAVLELAPMHSAAQQARHKAWQAVGMEVTIAHYPSPAARARRWKPSPLPAQAAASTRHPKHAKVETVSEPSAGQRIVAWIDAVGGFLICSGDEIVLGQPSAEGGVDVPILGDLSRRHAVIRRDREAYVLTPLHRTSVDGRPVAEPTVLRDKSLIKLGEGVELRFRKPHALSATAVLDLASRHRTDPAVDGVVLMSESCILGPHSHSHIRCRDWPGDLVLFRRGEHLMCRTQSPLEIDGQTCVGQASVAPPCRIECDEFALSLEEI
;
A
#
# COMPACT_ATOMS: atom_id res chain seq x y z
N MET A 1 3.85 7.20 -57.59
CA MET A 1 3.23 7.48 -56.27
C MET A 1 3.39 6.21 -55.43
N PHE A 2 4.16 6.23 -54.34
CA PHE A 2 4.35 5.03 -53.52
C PHE A 2 3.02 4.67 -52.83
N PRO A 3 2.60 3.40 -52.83
CA PRO A 3 1.39 2.99 -52.12
C PRO A 3 1.52 3.33 -50.62
N ALA A 4 0.53 4.04 -50.07
CA ALA A 4 0.56 4.50 -48.68
C ALA A 4 0.82 3.38 -47.66
N TRP A 5 0.36 2.15 -47.94
CA TRP A 5 0.60 0.98 -47.10
C TRP A 5 2.07 0.58 -47.00
N ARG A 6 2.90 0.79 -48.05
CA ARG A 6 4.33 0.43 -48.01
C ARG A 6 5.11 1.33 -47.06
N LEU A 7 4.75 2.61 -46.99
CA LEU A 7 5.37 3.57 -46.07
C LEU A 7 5.01 3.22 -44.61
N GLN A 8 3.75 2.87 -44.35
CA GLN A 8 3.31 2.45 -43.01
C GLN A 8 3.95 1.12 -42.60
N LEU A 9 4.08 0.16 -43.51
CA LEU A 9 4.78 -1.09 -43.25
C LEU A 9 6.28 -0.86 -42.95
N TRP A 10 6.93 0.06 -43.67
CA TRP A 10 8.32 0.42 -43.40
C TRP A 10 8.48 1.06 -42.01
N LYS A 11 7.59 1.98 -41.63
CA LYS A 11 7.55 2.55 -40.27
C LYS A 11 7.35 1.48 -39.19
N ALA A 12 6.45 0.53 -39.43
CA ALA A 12 6.24 -0.58 -38.51
C ALA A 12 7.49 -1.45 -38.35
N ARG A 13 8.20 -1.76 -39.44
CA ARG A 13 9.48 -2.49 -39.38
C ARG A 13 10.54 -1.75 -38.58
N LEU A 14 10.69 -0.45 -38.83
CA LEU A 14 11.64 0.39 -38.11
C LEU A 14 11.33 0.40 -36.60
N ALA A 15 10.05 0.54 -36.22
CA ALA A 15 9.63 0.48 -34.82
C ALA A 15 9.92 -0.88 -34.16
N VAL A 16 9.80 -2.00 -34.90
CA VAL A 16 10.18 -3.33 -34.42
C VAL A 16 11.69 -3.43 -34.19
N GLU A 17 12.50 -2.91 -35.12
CA GLU A 17 13.98 -2.89 -35.03
C GLU A 17 14.47 -2.01 -33.87
N GLU A 18 13.81 -0.88 -33.62
CA GLU A 18 14.13 0.04 -32.51
C GLU A 18 13.62 -0.44 -31.14
N GLY A 19 12.96 -1.59 -31.05
CA GLY A 19 12.41 -2.11 -29.79
C GLY A 19 11.11 -1.44 -29.34
N LYS A 20 10.54 -0.53 -30.13
CA LYS A 20 9.28 0.19 -29.86
C LYS A 20 8.07 -0.66 -30.23
N TRP A 21 7.93 -1.80 -29.58
CA TRP A 21 6.93 -2.82 -29.95
C TRP A 21 5.49 -2.35 -29.75
N ASP A 22 5.24 -1.44 -28.82
CA ASP A 22 3.93 -0.85 -28.57
C ASP A 22 3.49 0.03 -29.76
N GLU A 23 4.43 0.83 -30.29
CA GLU A 23 4.19 1.63 -31.48
C GLU A 23 4.00 0.74 -32.72
N ALA A 24 4.83 -0.29 -32.88
CA ALA A 24 4.71 -1.26 -33.97
C ALA A 24 3.36 -1.99 -33.94
N THR A 25 2.88 -2.41 -32.75
CA THR A 25 1.59 -3.06 -32.56
C THR A 25 0.44 -2.15 -33.01
N ARG A 26 0.47 -0.88 -32.61
CA ARG A 26 -0.53 0.11 -33.01
C ARG A 26 -0.54 0.35 -34.52
N LEU A 27 0.62 0.35 -35.18
CA LEU A 27 0.69 0.49 -36.64
C LEU A 27 0.12 -0.75 -37.35
N LEU A 28 0.46 -1.95 -36.88
CA LEU A 28 0.09 -3.22 -37.51
C LEU A 28 -1.38 -3.63 -37.29
N THR A 29 -2.05 -3.07 -36.29
CA THR A 29 -3.48 -3.29 -36.04
C THR A 29 -4.39 -2.37 -36.85
N GLN A 30 -3.85 -1.38 -37.59
CA GLN A 30 -4.64 -0.51 -38.46
C GLN A 30 -5.20 -1.28 -39.68
N ASP A 31 -6.47 -1.03 -40.01
CA ASP A 31 -7.18 -1.71 -41.11
C ASP A 31 -6.46 -1.57 -42.46
N SER A 32 -5.76 -0.44 -42.67
CA SER A 32 -4.98 -0.19 -43.89
C SER A 32 -3.78 -1.12 -44.11
N LEU A 33 -3.35 -1.87 -43.09
CA LEU A 33 -2.22 -2.79 -43.17
C LEU A 33 -2.63 -4.26 -43.05
N ARG A 34 -3.74 -4.57 -42.36
CA ARG A 34 -4.19 -5.93 -42.04
C ARG A 34 -4.45 -6.81 -43.26
N GLU A 35 -4.83 -6.24 -44.40
CA GLU A 35 -5.13 -6.99 -45.61
C GLU A 35 -3.87 -7.50 -46.34
N PHE A 36 -2.70 -6.89 -46.09
CA PHE A 36 -1.48 -7.16 -46.85
C PHE A 36 -0.65 -8.30 -46.24
N TRP A 37 -0.30 -9.30 -47.05
CA TRP A 37 0.49 -10.45 -46.61
C TRP A 37 1.84 -10.09 -45.94
N PRO A 38 2.63 -9.12 -46.43
CA PRO A 38 3.87 -8.72 -45.76
C PRO A 38 3.66 -8.11 -44.36
N ALA A 39 2.52 -7.45 -44.14
CA ALA A 39 2.16 -6.93 -42.83
C ALA A 39 1.71 -8.08 -41.90
N LYS A 40 0.91 -9.04 -42.40
CA LYS A 40 0.54 -10.25 -41.65
C LYS A 40 1.76 -11.03 -41.17
N LYS A 41 2.77 -11.22 -42.03
CA LYS A 41 4.02 -11.88 -41.64
C LYS A 41 4.74 -11.14 -40.51
N LEU A 42 4.84 -9.81 -40.61
CA LEU A 42 5.46 -8.99 -39.56
C LEU A 42 4.65 -9.01 -38.25
N SER A 43 3.32 -9.00 -38.33
CA SER A 43 2.45 -9.13 -37.17
C SER A 43 2.64 -10.47 -36.45
N GLN A 44 2.78 -11.57 -37.20
CA GLN A 44 3.07 -12.90 -36.62
C GLN A 44 4.45 -12.94 -35.94
N GLU A 45 5.47 -12.38 -36.57
CA GLU A 45 6.82 -12.27 -35.99
C GLU A 45 6.82 -11.43 -34.71
N LEU A 46 6.13 -10.29 -34.71
CA LEU A 46 6.01 -9.43 -33.53
C LEU A 46 5.18 -10.09 -32.42
N ALA A 47 4.09 -10.77 -32.77
CA ALA A 47 3.26 -11.50 -31.82
C ALA A 47 4.06 -12.59 -31.09
N ALA A 48 4.91 -13.34 -31.80
CA ALA A 48 5.80 -14.32 -31.17
C ALA A 48 6.80 -13.69 -30.19
N ARG A 49 7.37 -12.53 -30.54
CA ARG A 49 8.27 -11.78 -29.63
C ARG A 49 7.55 -11.24 -28.40
N LEU A 50 6.31 -10.78 -28.56
CA LEU A 50 5.48 -10.31 -27.44
C LEU A 50 5.12 -11.46 -26.50
N LEU A 51 4.82 -12.65 -27.01
CA LEU A 51 4.59 -13.84 -26.17
C LEU A 51 5.83 -14.21 -25.36
N GLU A 52 7.01 -14.19 -25.97
CA GLU A 52 8.26 -14.46 -25.26
C GLU A 52 8.53 -13.42 -24.17
N ARG A 53 8.35 -12.13 -24.48
CA ARG A 53 8.48 -11.05 -23.49
C ARG A 53 7.42 -11.14 -22.39
N ALA A 54 6.21 -11.57 -22.71
CA ALA A 54 5.17 -11.82 -21.72
C ALA A 54 5.61 -12.89 -20.71
N ARG A 55 6.18 -14.02 -21.18
CA ARG A 55 6.71 -15.07 -20.30
C ARG A 55 7.80 -14.52 -19.38
N GLN A 56 8.78 -13.83 -19.94
CA GLN A 56 9.90 -13.26 -19.18
C GLN A 56 9.45 -12.23 -18.14
N ARG A 57 8.49 -11.36 -18.49
CA ARG A 57 7.94 -10.35 -17.58
C ARG A 57 7.21 -10.98 -16.41
N ILE A 58 6.36 -11.98 -16.67
CA ILE A 58 5.65 -12.71 -15.60
C ILE A 58 6.66 -13.42 -14.69
N GLU A 59 7.68 -14.06 -15.25
CA GLU A 59 8.74 -14.72 -14.48
C GLU A 59 9.57 -13.76 -13.62
N GLN A 60 9.66 -12.49 -14.02
CA GLN A 60 10.32 -11.43 -13.27
C GLN A 60 9.39 -10.71 -12.28
N GLY A 61 8.16 -11.21 -12.07
CA GLY A 61 7.17 -10.60 -11.18
C GLY A 61 6.48 -9.36 -11.76
N GLN A 62 6.66 -9.07 -13.05
CA GLN A 62 5.95 -8.02 -13.78
C GLN A 62 4.68 -8.60 -14.42
N SER A 63 3.80 -9.15 -13.58
CA SER A 63 2.58 -9.85 -13.99
C SER A 63 1.75 -8.97 -14.92
N SER A 64 1.39 -7.75 -14.50
CA SER A 64 0.54 -6.81 -15.26
C SER A 64 1.06 -6.52 -16.67
N ALA A 65 2.35 -6.21 -16.79
CA ALA A 65 3.01 -5.91 -18.06
C ALA A 65 3.09 -7.13 -18.98
N GLY A 66 3.25 -8.33 -18.41
CA GLY A 66 3.23 -9.58 -19.17
C GLY A 66 1.85 -9.88 -19.77
N TRP A 67 0.76 -9.64 -19.02
CA TRP A 67 -0.60 -9.81 -19.54
C TRP A 67 -0.94 -8.81 -20.65
N CYS A 68 -0.51 -7.56 -20.52
CA CYS A 68 -0.64 -6.57 -21.59
C CYS A 68 0.03 -7.05 -22.89
N ASP A 69 1.20 -7.67 -22.79
CA ASP A 69 1.90 -8.22 -23.96
C ASP A 69 1.17 -9.42 -24.58
N LEU A 70 0.54 -10.28 -23.76
CA LEU A 70 -0.32 -11.36 -24.24
C LEU A 70 -1.53 -10.83 -25.02
N GLU A 71 -2.22 -9.82 -24.50
CA GLU A 71 -3.37 -9.18 -25.17
C GLU A 71 -2.96 -8.54 -26.50
N ARG A 72 -1.80 -7.87 -26.52
CA ARG A 72 -1.23 -7.30 -27.74
C ARG A 72 -0.88 -8.37 -28.76
N ALA A 73 -0.26 -9.48 -28.33
CA ALA A 73 0.02 -10.62 -29.21
C ALA A 73 -1.27 -11.19 -29.81
N ALA A 74 -2.34 -11.33 -29.02
CA ALA A 74 -3.65 -11.75 -29.50
C ALA A 74 -4.23 -10.77 -30.56
N SER A 75 -4.12 -9.45 -30.32
CA SER A 75 -4.59 -8.42 -31.26
C SER A 75 -3.90 -8.42 -32.63
N LEU A 76 -2.66 -8.96 -32.69
CA LEU A 76 -1.86 -9.13 -33.90
C LEU A 76 -2.13 -10.46 -34.62
N GLY A 77 -3.04 -11.28 -34.09
CA GLY A 77 -3.38 -12.59 -34.65
C GLY A 77 -2.34 -13.65 -34.33
N ALA A 78 -1.76 -13.63 -33.11
CA ALA A 78 -1.05 -14.79 -32.58
C ALA A 78 -1.91 -16.06 -32.77
N GLY A 79 -1.29 -17.18 -33.11
CA GLY A 79 -2.03 -18.42 -33.30
C GLY A 79 -2.75 -18.84 -32.03
N GLU A 80 -4.02 -19.23 -32.15
CA GLU A 80 -4.86 -19.70 -31.03
C GLU A 80 -4.19 -20.81 -30.22
N ALA A 81 -3.42 -21.69 -30.88
CA ALA A 81 -2.64 -22.73 -30.20
C ALA A 81 -1.56 -22.13 -29.27
N ALA A 82 -0.76 -21.16 -29.74
CA ALA A 82 0.29 -20.56 -28.93
C ALA A 82 -0.26 -19.74 -27.74
N LEU A 83 -1.39 -19.05 -27.95
CA LEU A 83 -2.12 -18.36 -26.88
C LEU A 83 -2.71 -19.35 -25.87
N GLY A 84 -3.28 -20.46 -26.36
CA GLY A 84 -3.81 -21.54 -25.56
C GLY A 84 -2.75 -22.21 -24.70
N ASP A 85 -1.61 -22.56 -25.30
CA ASP A 85 -0.46 -23.16 -24.63
C ASP A 85 0.07 -22.23 -23.53
N PHE A 86 0.25 -20.93 -23.83
CA PHE A 86 0.66 -19.94 -22.83
C PHE A 86 -0.32 -19.87 -21.65
N ARG A 87 -1.62 -19.78 -21.93
CA ARG A 87 -2.65 -19.72 -20.88
C ARG A 87 -2.71 -21.01 -20.07
N HIS A 88 -2.50 -22.16 -20.71
CA HIS A 88 -2.45 -23.45 -20.06
C HIS A 88 -1.26 -23.57 -19.11
N ASP A 89 -0.06 -23.24 -19.59
CA ASP A 89 1.18 -23.23 -18.80
C ASP A 89 1.03 -22.32 -17.57
N GLU A 90 0.52 -21.11 -17.78
CA GLU A 90 0.35 -20.14 -16.69
C GLU A 90 -0.75 -20.57 -15.70
N ALA A 91 -1.83 -21.16 -16.20
CA ALA A 91 -2.87 -21.71 -15.33
C ALA A 91 -2.34 -22.86 -14.46
N GLN A 92 -1.49 -23.73 -15.02
CA GLN A 92 -0.84 -24.81 -14.26
C GLN A 92 0.10 -24.24 -13.19
N ARG A 93 1.00 -23.32 -13.55
CA ARG A 93 1.94 -22.70 -12.59
C ARG A 93 1.22 -22.05 -11.41
N ARG A 94 0.19 -21.24 -11.68
CA ARG A 94 -0.60 -20.56 -10.64
C ARG A 94 -1.41 -21.54 -9.79
N LEU A 95 -1.91 -22.62 -10.40
CA LEU A 95 -2.62 -23.66 -9.68
C LEU A 95 -1.67 -24.40 -8.72
N ASP A 96 -0.47 -24.78 -9.20
CA ASP A 96 0.55 -25.43 -8.37
C ASP A 96 0.96 -24.55 -7.18
N GLU A 97 1.09 -23.23 -7.40
CA GLU A 97 1.34 -22.26 -6.33
C GLU A 97 0.19 -22.21 -5.32
N ALA A 98 -1.06 -22.12 -5.78
CA ALA A 98 -2.22 -22.13 -4.90
C ALA A 98 -2.32 -23.43 -4.08
N LEU A 99 -2.01 -24.57 -4.69
CA LEU A 99 -1.97 -25.88 -4.01
C LEU A 99 -0.86 -25.95 -2.97
N ALA A 100 0.31 -25.38 -3.25
CA ALA A 100 1.40 -25.30 -2.29
C ALA A 100 1.02 -24.43 -1.07
N LEU A 101 0.32 -23.31 -1.28
CA LEU A 101 -0.22 -22.48 -0.19
C LEU A 101 -1.28 -23.22 0.64
N LEU A 102 -2.21 -23.94 -0.01
CA LEU A 102 -3.19 -24.77 0.68
C LEU A 102 -2.53 -25.86 1.53
N ALA A 103 -1.47 -26.50 1.03
CA ALA A 103 -0.72 -27.49 1.78
C ALA A 103 -0.01 -26.91 3.03
N ARG A 104 0.28 -25.60 3.04
CA ARG A 104 0.83 -24.88 4.20
C ARG A 104 -0.26 -24.32 5.14
N GLY A 105 -1.52 -24.41 4.73
CA GLY A 105 -2.66 -23.86 5.47
C GLY A 105 -2.91 -22.37 5.24
N GLU A 106 -2.34 -21.79 4.20
CA GLU A 106 -2.52 -20.37 3.85
C GLU A 106 -3.75 -20.19 2.93
N ALA A 107 -4.93 -20.57 3.43
CA ALA A 107 -6.17 -20.60 2.65
C ALA A 107 -6.55 -19.24 2.04
N THR A 108 -6.34 -18.15 2.77
CA THR A 108 -6.64 -16.79 2.30
C THR A 108 -5.75 -16.40 1.10
N ALA A 109 -4.46 -16.73 1.16
CA ALA A 109 -3.51 -16.45 0.08
C ALA A 109 -3.81 -17.31 -1.16
N ALA A 110 -4.10 -18.59 -0.96
CA ALA A 110 -4.51 -19.48 -2.05
C ALA A 110 -5.81 -19.01 -2.74
N LEU A 111 -6.80 -18.57 -1.96
CA LEU A 111 -8.05 -18.04 -2.50
C LEU A 111 -7.81 -16.79 -3.37
N ALA A 112 -6.90 -15.91 -2.94
CA ALA A 112 -6.55 -14.72 -3.71
C ALA A 112 -5.97 -15.06 -5.08
N ILE A 113 -5.04 -16.02 -5.16
CA ILE A 113 -4.48 -16.50 -6.43
C ILE A 113 -5.60 -17.07 -7.32
N LEU A 114 -6.48 -17.92 -6.77
CA LEU A 114 -7.55 -18.56 -7.54
C LEU A 114 -8.58 -17.56 -8.07
N GLN A 115 -8.89 -16.50 -7.30
CA GLN A 115 -9.72 -15.39 -7.76
C GLN A 115 -9.03 -14.54 -8.83
N GLN A 116 -7.71 -14.35 -8.73
CA GLN A 116 -6.94 -13.66 -9.76
C GLN A 116 -6.93 -14.45 -11.07
N MET A 117 -6.76 -15.77 -10.99
CA MET A 117 -6.91 -16.67 -12.15
C MET A 117 -8.28 -16.51 -12.79
N GLU A 118 -9.36 -16.44 -12.01
CA GLU A 118 -10.72 -16.21 -12.52
C GLU A 118 -10.85 -14.90 -13.30
N ARG A 119 -10.32 -13.79 -12.76
CA ARG A 119 -10.32 -12.47 -13.43
C ARG A 119 -9.57 -12.50 -14.75
N ARG A 120 -8.49 -13.28 -14.83
CA ARG A 120 -7.67 -13.47 -16.03
C ARG A 120 -8.17 -14.57 -16.96
N HIS A 121 -9.35 -15.15 -16.67
CA HIS A 121 -9.94 -16.25 -17.40
C HIS A 121 -9.00 -17.45 -17.55
N LEU A 122 -8.24 -17.73 -16.49
CA LEU A 122 -7.33 -18.87 -16.38
C LEU A 122 -7.97 -20.03 -15.66
N GLY A 123 -7.68 -21.23 -16.16
CA GLY A 123 -8.22 -22.47 -15.66
C GLY A 123 -9.69 -22.67 -16.02
N GLY A 124 -10.30 -23.66 -15.37
CA GLY A 124 -11.67 -24.07 -15.66
C GLY A 124 -12.31 -24.73 -14.45
N ALA A 125 -12.86 -25.93 -14.65
CA ALA A 125 -13.53 -26.70 -13.60
C ALA A 125 -12.60 -27.01 -12.42
N GLU A 126 -11.34 -27.33 -12.67
CA GLU A 126 -10.37 -27.63 -11.60
C GLU A 126 -10.14 -26.43 -10.68
N ARG A 127 -9.85 -25.25 -11.24
CA ARG A 127 -9.73 -24.00 -10.47
C ARG A 127 -11.00 -23.72 -9.65
N ASN A 128 -12.19 -23.94 -10.20
CA ASN A 128 -13.46 -23.77 -9.46
C ASN A 128 -13.55 -24.64 -8.21
N VAL A 129 -13.14 -25.92 -8.32
CA VAL A 129 -13.14 -26.85 -7.19
C VAL A 129 -12.21 -26.35 -6.11
N TRP A 130 -10.96 -26.01 -6.47
CA TRP A 130 -9.97 -25.51 -5.52
C TRP A 130 -10.36 -24.16 -4.91
N GLN A 131 -10.99 -23.27 -5.68
CA GLN A 131 -11.50 -21.99 -5.19
C GLN A 131 -12.59 -22.19 -4.14
N THR A 132 -13.53 -23.11 -4.40
CA THR A 132 -14.59 -23.46 -3.45
C THR A 132 -14.00 -24.08 -2.18
N MET A 133 -12.99 -24.95 -2.30
CA MET A 133 -12.29 -25.51 -1.15
C MET A 133 -11.58 -24.44 -0.32
N ALA A 134 -10.84 -23.52 -0.96
CA ALA A 134 -10.15 -22.43 -0.28
C ALA A 134 -11.13 -21.52 0.48
N GLN A 135 -12.30 -21.23 -0.10
CA GLN A 135 -13.38 -20.49 0.59
C GLN A 135 -13.90 -21.22 1.84
N GLN A 136 -14.09 -22.55 1.77
CA GLN A 136 -14.51 -23.33 2.94
C GLN A 136 -13.45 -23.31 4.04
N LEU A 137 -12.16 -23.34 3.69
CA LEU A 137 -11.06 -23.27 4.66
C LEU A 137 -10.93 -21.89 5.29
N GLU A 138 -11.06 -20.81 4.52
CA GLU A 138 -11.11 -19.44 5.06
C GLU A 138 -12.29 -19.27 6.03
N LEU A 139 -13.48 -19.78 5.66
CA LEU A 139 -14.65 -19.78 6.54
C LEU A 139 -14.40 -20.58 7.82
N ALA A 140 -13.71 -21.71 7.72
CA ALA A 140 -13.34 -22.52 8.88
C ALA A 140 -12.43 -21.73 9.83
N ASP A 141 -11.42 -21.06 9.31
CA ASP A 141 -10.48 -20.25 10.10
C ASP A 141 -11.17 -19.05 10.75
N ALA A 142 -12.01 -18.34 10.00
CA ALA A 142 -12.80 -17.23 10.52
C ALA A 142 -13.78 -17.67 11.63
N SER A 143 -14.40 -18.84 11.46
CA SER A 143 -15.32 -19.41 12.45
C SER A 143 -14.59 -19.90 13.70
N ALA A 144 -13.43 -20.52 13.53
CA ALA A 144 -12.59 -20.97 14.64
C ALA A 144 -12.10 -19.79 15.50
N ARG A 145 -11.66 -18.69 14.88
CA ARG A 145 -11.26 -17.47 15.61
C ARG A 145 -12.38 -16.89 16.48
N LYS A 146 -13.64 -17.02 16.03
CA LYS A 146 -14.84 -16.60 16.77
C LYS A 146 -15.27 -17.60 17.85
N GLY A 147 -14.67 -18.78 17.90
CA GLY A 147 -15.04 -19.88 18.81
C GLY A 147 -16.17 -20.77 18.29
N ASN A 148 -16.68 -20.55 17.07
CA ASN A 148 -17.68 -21.43 16.47
C ASN A 148 -17.00 -22.66 15.82
N LEU A 149 -16.51 -23.55 16.68
CA LEU A 149 -15.79 -24.75 16.27
C LEU A 149 -16.67 -25.79 15.56
N PRO A 150 -17.97 -25.97 15.87
CA PRO A 150 -18.85 -26.84 15.08
C PRO A 150 -18.96 -26.39 13.62
N LEU A 151 -19.15 -25.08 13.37
CA LEU A 151 -19.20 -24.55 12.01
C LEU A 151 -17.83 -24.67 11.32
N ALA A 152 -16.74 -24.45 12.05
CA ALA A 152 -15.39 -24.62 11.51
C ALA A 152 -15.14 -26.06 11.06
N LEU A 153 -15.51 -27.05 11.89
CA LEU A 153 -15.42 -28.47 11.56
C LEU A 153 -16.26 -28.84 10.34
N GLN A 154 -17.52 -28.39 10.29
CA GLN A 154 -18.39 -28.61 9.14
C GLN A 154 -17.79 -28.04 7.84
N SER A 155 -17.16 -26.87 7.91
CA SER A 155 -16.54 -26.23 6.76
C SER A 155 -15.34 -27.03 6.26
N VAL A 156 -14.49 -27.56 7.17
CA VAL A 156 -13.39 -28.46 6.77
C VAL A 156 -13.91 -29.78 6.19
N GLU A 157 -14.96 -30.37 6.76
CA GLU A 157 -15.56 -31.61 6.24
C GLU A 157 -16.15 -31.41 4.83
N ARG A 158 -16.74 -30.25 4.55
CA ARG A 158 -17.15 -29.89 3.19
C ARG A 158 -15.97 -29.74 2.24
N ALA A 159 -14.85 -29.15 2.70
CA ALA A 159 -13.64 -29.07 1.90
C ALA A 159 -13.08 -30.48 1.58
N GLU A 160 -13.09 -31.40 2.54
CA GLU A 160 -12.69 -32.80 2.33
C GLU A 160 -13.59 -33.52 1.30
N GLN A 161 -14.89 -33.25 1.28
CA GLN A 161 -15.83 -33.84 0.31
C GLN A 161 -15.58 -33.36 -1.13
N LEU A 162 -15.03 -32.16 -1.30
CA LEU A 162 -14.71 -31.57 -2.60
C LEU A 162 -13.33 -32.02 -3.13
N LEU A 163 -12.55 -32.73 -2.33
CA LEU A 163 -11.17 -33.08 -2.64
C LEU A 163 -11.08 -33.98 -3.88
N PRO A 164 -10.38 -33.55 -4.95
CA PRO A 164 -10.16 -34.39 -6.13
C PRO A 164 -9.35 -35.65 -5.81
N VAL A 165 -9.61 -36.74 -6.54
CA VAL A 165 -8.83 -37.99 -6.39
C VAL A 165 -7.34 -37.75 -6.63
N ALA A 166 -7.00 -36.91 -7.61
CA ALA A 166 -5.63 -36.54 -7.96
C ALA A 166 -5.02 -35.44 -7.06
N ALA A 167 -5.66 -35.06 -5.95
CA ALA A 167 -5.17 -34.01 -5.07
C ALA A 167 -3.74 -34.27 -4.54
N PRO A 168 -2.89 -33.24 -4.41
CA PRO A 168 -1.56 -33.40 -3.81
C PRO A 168 -1.62 -33.90 -2.36
N GLU A 169 -0.69 -34.80 -2.00
CA GLU A 169 -0.66 -35.40 -0.65
C GLU A 169 -0.50 -34.36 0.46
N GLY A 170 0.22 -33.26 0.21
CA GLY A 170 0.37 -32.17 1.16
C GLY A 170 -0.97 -31.54 1.56
N VAL A 171 -1.88 -31.35 0.60
CA VAL A 171 -3.22 -30.80 0.87
C VAL A 171 -4.08 -31.82 1.64
N ARG A 172 -4.01 -33.10 1.27
CA ARG A 172 -4.74 -34.17 1.99
C ARG A 172 -4.33 -34.24 3.46
N ARG A 173 -3.02 -34.23 3.70
CA ARG A 173 -2.46 -34.24 5.06
C ARG A 173 -2.87 -33.01 5.85
N TYR A 174 -2.77 -31.82 5.25
CA TYR A 174 -3.20 -30.58 5.90
C TYR A 174 -4.66 -30.63 6.35
N LEU A 175 -5.57 -31.08 5.48
CA LEU A 175 -7.00 -31.20 5.82
C LEU A 175 -7.23 -32.15 7.01
N ALA A 176 -6.58 -33.32 6.99
CA ALA A 176 -6.68 -34.30 8.05
C ALA A 176 -6.15 -33.75 9.39
N ASP A 177 -4.97 -33.13 9.38
CA ASP A 177 -4.32 -32.51 10.54
C ASP A 177 -5.18 -31.35 11.08
N ARG A 178 -5.70 -30.50 10.19
CA ARG A 178 -6.56 -29.36 10.56
C ARG A 178 -7.86 -29.82 11.21
N ARG A 179 -8.50 -30.85 10.65
CA ARG A 179 -9.72 -31.45 11.23
C ARG A 179 -9.46 -32.02 12.62
N ALA A 180 -8.37 -32.76 12.80
CA ALA A 180 -7.98 -33.30 14.10
C ALA A 180 -7.73 -32.18 15.13
N ALA A 181 -7.01 -31.12 14.73
CA ALA A 181 -6.74 -29.97 15.57
C ALA A 181 -8.02 -29.23 15.99
N LEU A 182 -8.98 -29.06 15.08
CA LEU A 182 -10.27 -28.43 15.39
C LEU A 182 -11.12 -29.29 16.33
N ARG A 183 -11.12 -30.62 16.19
CA ARG A 183 -11.82 -31.53 17.12
C ARG A 183 -11.23 -31.43 18.53
N ALA A 184 -9.91 -31.49 18.65
CA ALA A 184 -9.23 -31.33 19.92
C ALA A 184 -9.48 -29.94 20.54
N SER A 185 -9.53 -28.89 19.71
CA SER A 185 -9.86 -27.53 20.18
C SER A 185 -11.31 -27.43 20.65
N ALA A 186 -12.26 -28.14 20.02
CA ALA A 186 -13.67 -28.13 20.39
C ALA A 186 -13.90 -28.78 21.75
N GLU A 187 -13.26 -29.91 22.01
CA GLU A 187 -13.30 -30.58 23.32
C GLU A 187 -12.72 -29.68 24.42
N LYS A 188 -11.57 -29.05 24.17
CA LYS A 188 -10.94 -28.11 25.11
C LYS A 188 -11.81 -26.89 25.37
N LEU A 189 -12.36 -26.27 24.31
CA LEU A 189 -13.19 -25.08 24.43
C LEU A 189 -14.46 -25.38 25.25
N HIS A 190 -15.10 -26.53 25.01
CA HIS A 190 -16.27 -26.94 25.78
C HIS A 190 -15.98 -27.07 27.28
N ALA A 191 -14.85 -27.69 27.64
CA ALA A 191 -14.42 -27.81 29.03
C ALA A 191 -14.10 -26.44 29.66
N LEU A 192 -13.46 -25.53 28.91
CA LEU A 192 -13.14 -24.19 29.37
C LEU A 192 -14.37 -23.29 29.51
N ASP A 193 -15.34 -23.38 28.61
CA ASP A 193 -16.61 -22.64 28.72
C ASP A 193 -17.40 -23.10 29.95
N ALA A 194 -17.48 -24.41 30.21
CA ALA A 194 -18.10 -24.94 31.42
C ALA A 194 -17.42 -24.40 32.70
N ARG A 195 -16.08 -24.38 32.71
CA ARG A 195 -15.28 -23.82 33.81
C ARG A 195 -15.51 -22.31 33.97
N LEU A 196 -15.53 -21.55 32.88
CA LEU A 196 -15.78 -20.11 32.88
C LEU A 196 -17.17 -19.78 33.42
N HIS A 197 -18.20 -20.51 32.99
CA HIS A 197 -19.56 -20.34 33.49
C HIS A 197 -19.69 -20.68 34.99
N ALA A 198 -19.06 -21.77 35.45
CA ALA A 198 -19.04 -22.11 36.87
C ALA A 198 -18.34 -21.03 37.72
N ALA A 199 -17.21 -20.50 37.24
CA ALA A 199 -16.47 -19.44 37.91
C ALA A 199 -17.26 -18.12 37.98
N LEU A 200 -17.97 -17.77 36.89
CA LEU A 200 -18.89 -16.62 36.87
C LEU A 200 -20.04 -16.79 37.86
N ALA A 201 -20.65 -17.97 37.93
CA ALA A 201 -21.74 -18.26 38.87
C ALA A 201 -21.27 -18.19 40.33
N ALA A 202 -20.05 -18.64 40.62
CA ALA A 202 -19.43 -18.54 41.94
C ALA A 202 -18.84 -17.16 42.25
N SER A 203 -18.86 -16.20 41.31
CA SER A 203 -18.20 -14.89 41.42
C SER A 203 -16.70 -14.99 41.76
N ASN A 204 -16.02 -16.06 41.34
CA ASN A 204 -14.60 -16.27 41.56
C ASN A 204 -13.80 -15.57 40.45
N TRP A 205 -13.52 -14.28 40.64
CA TRP A 205 -12.95 -13.42 39.59
C TRP A 205 -11.55 -13.83 39.11
N THR A 206 -10.71 -14.40 39.98
CA THR A 206 -9.39 -14.92 39.60
C THR A 206 -9.52 -16.08 38.63
N GLU A 207 -10.44 -16.99 38.91
CA GLU A 207 -10.72 -18.15 38.08
C GLU A 207 -11.39 -17.75 36.75
N VAL A 208 -12.25 -16.73 36.76
CA VAL A 208 -12.85 -16.14 35.55
C VAL A 208 -11.77 -15.57 34.63
N LEU A 209 -10.77 -14.85 35.16
CA LEU A 209 -9.66 -14.34 34.35
C LEU A 209 -8.86 -15.47 33.70
N SER A 210 -8.44 -16.46 34.49
CA SER A 210 -7.66 -17.60 33.99
C SER A 210 -8.42 -18.40 32.93
N ALA A 211 -9.70 -18.72 33.18
CA ALA A 211 -10.53 -19.44 32.21
C ALA A 211 -10.78 -18.61 30.95
N ALA A 212 -11.05 -17.31 31.07
CA ALA A 212 -11.26 -16.43 29.92
C ALA A 212 -10.00 -16.28 29.07
N GLU A 213 -8.82 -16.17 29.66
CA GLU A 213 -7.54 -16.14 28.92
C GLU A 213 -7.30 -17.44 28.15
N ALA A 214 -7.50 -18.59 28.79
CA ALA A 214 -7.38 -19.89 28.13
C ALA A 214 -8.38 -20.05 26.96
N VAL A 215 -9.60 -19.52 27.09
CA VAL A 215 -10.57 -19.48 25.98
C VAL A 215 -10.07 -18.58 24.84
N LEU A 216 -9.53 -17.39 25.16
CA LEU A 216 -9.05 -16.44 24.15
C LEU A 216 -7.78 -16.90 23.43
N GLU A 217 -6.97 -17.77 24.05
CA GLU A 217 -5.86 -18.44 23.37
C GLU A 217 -6.35 -19.37 22.24
N LEU A 218 -7.48 -20.06 22.45
CA LEU A 218 -8.08 -20.93 21.43
C LEU A 218 -8.94 -20.15 20.42
N ALA A 219 -9.67 -19.14 20.88
CA ALA A 219 -10.62 -18.36 20.10
C ALA A 219 -10.48 -16.85 20.43
N PRO A 220 -9.58 -16.13 19.76
CA PRO A 220 -9.25 -14.72 20.09
C PRO A 220 -10.43 -13.76 20.01
N MET A 221 -11.43 -14.07 19.17
CA MET A 221 -12.63 -13.24 18.95
C MET A 221 -13.87 -13.77 19.71
N HIS A 222 -13.70 -14.64 20.72
CA HIS A 222 -14.81 -15.16 21.50
C HIS A 222 -15.43 -14.08 22.39
N SER A 223 -16.62 -13.60 22.03
CA SER A 223 -17.25 -12.44 22.66
C SER A 223 -17.56 -12.63 24.14
N ALA A 224 -18.06 -13.80 24.54
CA ALA A 224 -18.40 -14.11 25.93
C ALA A 224 -17.16 -14.09 26.84
N ALA A 225 -16.05 -14.64 26.38
CA ALA A 225 -14.79 -14.65 27.14
C ALA A 225 -14.19 -13.24 27.25
N GLN A 226 -14.23 -12.42 26.19
CA GLN A 226 -13.79 -11.02 26.26
C GLN A 226 -14.61 -10.21 27.27
N GLN A 227 -15.93 -10.39 27.28
CA GLN A 227 -16.82 -9.74 28.23
C GLN A 227 -16.57 -10.22 29.67
N ALA A 228 -16.40 -11.53 29.87
CA ALA A 228 -16.11 -12.10 31.18
C ALA A 228 -14.77 -11.57 31.74
N ARG A 229 -13.73 -11.52 30.90
CA ARG A 229 -12.42 -10.94 31.25
C ARG A 229 -12.56 -9.47 31.65
N HIS A 230 -13.31 -8.68 30.89
CA HIS A 230 -13.55 -7.27 31.21
C HIS A 230 -14.28 -7.09 32.55
N LYS A 231 -15.34 -7.87 32.78
CA LYS A 231 -16.09 -7.86 34.05
C LYS A 231 -15.21 -8.26 35.24
N ALA A 232 -14.38 -9.29 35.08
CA ALA A 232 -13.47 -9.72 36.14
C ALA A 232 -12.39 -8.68 36.43
N TRP A 233 -11.82 -8.02 35.40
CA TRP A 233 -10.91 -6.89 35.61
C TRP A 233 -11.57 -5.70 36.31
N GLN A 234 -12.85 -5.41 36.03
CA GLN A 234 -13.59 -4.37 36.76
C GLN A 234 -13.80 -4.77 38.24
N ALA A 235 -14.16 -6.02 38.50
CA ALA A 235 -14.40 -6.52 39.85
C ALA A 235 -13.12 -6.59 40.70
N VAL A 236 -11.99 -6.99 40.11
CA VAL A 236 -10.67 -7.04 40.76
C VAL A 236 -10.03 -5.65 40.84
N GLY A 237 -10.26 -4.80 39.83
CA GLY A 237 -9.70 -3.45 39.71
C GLY A 237 -10.30 -2.39 40.65
N MET A 238 -11.36 -2.72 41.39
CA MET A 238 -11.92 -1.84 42.43
C MET A 238 -11.07 -1.75 43.70
N GLU A 239 -9.98 -2.52 43.85
CA GLU A 239 -9.03 -2.36 44.97
C GLU A 239 -7.74 -1.59 44.64
N VAL A 240 -7.45 -1.26 43.36
CA VAL A 240 -6.11 -0.73 42.99
C VAL A 240 -6.11 0.61 42.23
N THR A 241 -7.26 1.28 42.05
CA THR A 241 -7.26 2.63 41.42
C THR A 241 -8.03 3.67 42.23
N ILE A 242 -7.36 4.24 43.24
CA ILE A 242 -7.70 5.60 43.70
C ILE A 242 -7.23 6.56 42.59
N ALA A 243 -8.16 7.03 41.76
CA ALA A 243 -7.91 8.12 40.82
C ALA A 243 -7.59 9.40 41.60
N HIS A 244 -6.34 9.86 41.53
CA HIS A 244 -5.93 11.17 42.03
C HIS A 244 -6.57 12.26 41.16
N TYR A 245 -7.61 12.92 41.67
CA TYR A 245 -8.13 14.17 41.11
C TYR A 245 -7.25 15.34 41.59
N PRO A 246 -6.63 16.13 40.70
CA PRO A 246 -6.03 17.40 41.12
C PRO A 246 -7.14 18.38 41.50
N SER A 247 -7.00 18.97 42.68
CA SER A 247 -7.99 19.87 43.29
C SER A 247 -8.23 21.15 42.45
N PRO A 248 -9.47 21.69 42.36
CA PRO A 248 -9.80 22.88 41.56
C PRO A 248 -9.19 24.20 42.06
N ALA A 249 -8.39 24.19 43.14
CA ALA A 249 -7.92 25.39 43.82
C ALA A 249 -6.68 26.09 43.18
N ALA A 250 -6.09 25.54 42.12
CA ALA A 250 -4.85 26.09 41.52
C ALA A 250 -5.07 27.07 40.35
N ARG A 251 -6.30 27.58 40.15
CA ARG A 251 -6.65 28.47 39.02
C ARG A 251 -6.94 29.91 39.43
N ALA A 252 -6.14 30.44 40.35
CA ALA A 252 -6.17 31.88 40.65
C ALA A 252 -4.81 32.34 41.16
N ARG A 253 -3.87 32.65 40.25
CA ARG A 253 -2.82 33.65 40.50
C ARG A 253 -2.30 34.22 39.19
N ARG A 254 -2.74 35.45 38.96
CA ARG A 254 -2.42 36.36 37.87
C ARG A 254 -0.98 36.84 38.08
N TRP A 255 -0.05 36.46 37.20
CA TRP A 255 1.34 36.92 37.27
C TRP A 255 1.48 38.27 36.55
N LYS A 256 2.05 39.27 37.23
CA LYS A 256 2.51 40.55 36.65
C LYS A 256 4.04 40.49 36.50
N PRO A 257 4.62 41.01 35.41
CA PRO A 257 6.08 41.06 35.26
C PRO A 257 6.67 42.29 35.97
N SER A 258 7.84 42.11 36.58
CA SER A 258 8.71 43.21 37.04
C SER A 258 10.11 43.06 36.43
N PRO A 259 10.85 44.18 36.21
CA PRO A 259 12.05 44.21 35.39
C PRO A 259 13.34 43.99 36.21
N LEU A 260 14.35 43.44 35.53
CA LEU A 260 15.72 43.23 36.00
C LEU A 260 16.49 44.55 36.18
N PRO A 261 17.52 44.55 37.05
CA PRO A 261 18.71 45.36 36.82
C PRO A 261 19.97 44.50 36.65
N ALA A 262 20.82 45.00 35.74
CA ALA A 262 22.12 44.49 35.35
C ALA A 262 23.25 44.88 36.32
N GLN A 263 24.34 44.11 36.31
CA GLN A 263 25.77 44.51 36.31
C GLN A 263 26.64 43.26 36.61
N ALA A 264 27.51 42.84 35.68
CA ALA A 264 28.94 43.19 35.53
C ALA A 264 29.83 42.47 36.57
N ALA A 265 31.00 41.88 36.29
CA ALA A 265 31.84 41.73 35.10
C ALA A 265 32.96 40.71 35.44
N ALA A 266 33.62 40.20 34.38
CA ALA A 266 35.04 39.76 34.32
C ALA A 266 35.47 38.56 35.20
N SER A 267 36.37 37.65 34.82
CA SER A 267 37.19 37.45 33.62
C SER A 267 37.91 36.08 33.77
N THR A 268 38.22 35.46 32.63
CA THR A 268 39.37 34.55 32.36
C THR A 268 39.48 33.20 33.09
N ARG A 269 39.06 32.11 32.43
CA ARG A 269 39.98 31.20 31.69
C ARG A 269 39.19 30.07 30.98
N HIS A 270 39.81 29.59 29.92
CA HIS A 270 39.28 28.81 28.80
C HIS A 270 39.31 27.27 29.05
N PRO A 271 38.83 26.41 28.14
CA PRO A 271 37.74 25.48 28.40
C PRO A 271 38.15 23.99 28.27
N LYS A 272 37.21 23.06 28.55
CA LYS A 272 36.83 21.94 27.67
C LYS A 272 35.88 20.95 28.37
N HIS A 273 34.84 20.57 27.61
CA HIS A 273 33.89 19.47 27.83
C HIS A 273 32.89 19.59 28.99
N ALA A 274 31.73 20.20 28.71
CA ALA A 274 30.47 19.79 29.32
C ALA A 274 29.32 19.99 28.33
N LYS A 275 28.56 18.91 28.19
CA LYS A 275 27.46 18.64 27.27
C LYS A 275 26.32 19.66 27.49
N VAL A 276 26.13 20.57 26.54
CA VAL A 276 24.90 21.35 26.44
C VAL A 276 23.93 20.54 25.59
N GLU A 277 22.76 20.27 26.16
CA GLU A 277 21.62 19.63 25.49
C GLU A 277 21.26 20.43 24.25
N THR A 278 21.66 19.90 23.10
CA THR A 278 21.14 20.30 21.80
C THR A 278 19.65 20.01 21.76
N VAL A 279 18.87 21.04 21.47
CA VAL A 279 17.51 20.91 20.93
C VAL A 279 17.54 19.81 19.88
N SER A 280 16.70 18.79 20.06
CA SER A 280 16.58 17.64 19.15
C SER A 280 16.56 18.13 17.70
N GLU A 281 17.51 17.64 16.90
CA GLU A 281 17.46 17.79 15.46
C GLU A 281 16.11 17.24 14.97
N PRO A 282 15.32 17.99 14.16
CA PRO A 282 14.09 17.47 13.61
C PRO A 282 14.43 16.23 12.77
N SER A 283 13.77 15.10 13.05
CA SER A 283 13.99 13.86 12.32
C SER A 283 13.72 14.10 10.83
N ALA A 284 14.73 13.98 9.99
CA ALA A 284 14.55 14.01 8.54
C ALA A 284 13.57 12.89 8.16
N GLY A 285 12.37 13.26 7.73
CA GLY A 285 11.35 12.27 7.35
C GLY A 285 11.72 11.58 6.04
N GLN A 286 11.29 10.33 5.88
CA GLN A 286 11.56 9.56 4.67
C GLN A 286 11.01 10.25 3.41
N ARG A 287 11.80 10.23 2.33
CA ARG A 287 11.44 10.73 0.99
C ARG A 287 11.47 9.58 0.01
N ILE A 288 10.37 9.38 -0.70
CA ILE A 288 10.17 8.27 -1.63
C ILE A 288 9.62 8.83 -2.93
N VAL A 289 10.08 8.35 -4.09
CA VAL A 289 9.36 8.56 -5.35
C VAL A 289 8.43 7.38 -5.59
N ALA A 290 7.17 7.68 -5.87
CA ALA A 290 6.23 6.72 -6.45
C ALA A 290 6.16 6.92 -7.97
N TRP A 291 6.61 5.94 -8.75
CA TRP A 291 6.40 5.89 -10.19
C TRP A 291 5.17 5.04 -10.48
N ILE A 292 4.12 5.67 -11.01
CA ILE A 292 2.82 5.02 -11.16
C ILE A 292 2.51 4.91 -12.65
N ASP A 293 2.34 3.68 -13.12
CA ASP A 293 2.11 3.39 -14.53
C ASP A 293 0.85 4.12 -15.05
N ALA A 294 0.98 4.75 -16.21
CA ALA A 294 -0.05 5.56 -16.86
C ALA A 294 -0.57 6.78 -16.05
N VAL A 295 0.00 7.07 -14.88
CA VAL A 295 -0.40 8.22 -14.03
C VAL A 295 0.71 9.27 -13.94
N GLY A 296 1.94 8.88 -13.59
CA GLY A 296 3.07 9.80 -13.43
C GLY A 296 3.94 9.53 -12.21
N GLY A 297 4.92 10.40 -11.98
CA GLY A 297 5.82 10.36 -10.83
C GLY A 297 5.34 11.26 -9.70
N PHE A 298 5.44 10.80 -8.44
CA PHE A 298 5.08 11.60 -7.26
C PHE A 298 6.15 11.49 -6.18
N LEU A 299 6.63 12.64 -5.69
CA LEU A 299 7.55 12.71 -4.57
C LEU A 299 6.75 12.70 -3.26
N ILE A 300 6.91 11.67 -2.44
CA ILE A 300 6.25 11.51 -1.15
C ILE A 300 7.22 11.89 -0.03
N CYS A 301 6.91 12.96 0.70
CA CYS A 301 7.70 13.43 1.84
C CYS A 301 6.92 13.18 3.14
N SER A 302 7.53 12.43 4.06
CA SER A 302 6.90 12.04 5.34
C SER A 302 7.27 12.94 6.53
N GLY A 303 8.15 13.92 6.32
CA GLY A 303 8.56 14.88 7.34
C GLY A 303 7.45 15.84 7.72
N ASP A 304 7.44 16.29 8.98
CA ASP A 304 6.52 17.34 9.44
C ASP A 304 7.01 18.75 9.08
N GLU A 305 8.30 18.89 8.77
CA GLU A 305 8.91 20.11 8.23
C GLU A 305 9.49 19.78 6.86
N ILE A 306 9.00 20.46 5.82
CA ILE A 306 9.35 20.22 4.41
C ILE A 306 9.98 21.48 3.83
N VAL A 307 11.24 21.38 3.44
CA VAL A 307 12.03 22.46 2.86
C VAL A 307 11.87 22.48 1.34
N LEU A 308 11.43 23.63 0.81
CA LEU A 308 11.35 23.90 -0.62
C LEU A 308 12.54 24.74 -1.07
N GLY A 309 13.19 24.40 -2.17
CA GLY A 309 14.29 25.21 -2.69
C GLY A 309 15.03 24.58 -3.85
N GLN A 310 16.21 25.13 -4.17
CA GLN A 310 17.02 24.66 -5.28
C GLN A 310 17.78 23.36 -4.92
N PRO A 311 17.92 22.40 -5.86
CA PRO A 311 18.75 21.21 -5.66
C PRO A 311 20.19 21.59 -5.26
N SER A 312 20.77 20.78 -4.37
CA SER A 312 22.07 21.01 -3.73
C SER A 312 22.79 19.68 -3.58
N ALA A 313 24.09 19.64 -3.95
CA ALA A 313 24.94 18.46 -3.75
C ALA A 313 25.16 18.12 -2.27
N GLU A 314 25.03 19.11 -1.37
CA GLU A 314 25.15 18.94 0.08
C GLU A 314 23.85 18.42 0.73
N GLY A 315 22.78 18.23 -0.06
CA GLY A 315 21.46 17.83 0.45
C GLY A 315 20.72 18.97 1.17
N GLY A 316 19.73 18.61 2.00
CA GLY A 316 19.01 19.54 2.89
C GLY A 316 17.77 20.23 2.31
N VAL A 317 17.31 19.80 1.13
CA VAL A 317 16.05 20.25 0.51
C VAL A 317 15.17 19.04 0.28
N ASP A 318 13.96 19.07 0.82
CA ASP A 318 13.00 17.96 0.69
C ASP A 318 12.33 17.97 -0.68
N VAL A 319 11.99 19.16 -1.17
CA VAL A 319 11.41 19.37 -2.50
C VAL A 319 12.35 20.22 -3.34
N PRO A 320 13.31 19.57 -4.03
CA PRO A 320 14.25 20.26 -4.92
C PRO A 320 13.54 20.68 -6.21
N ILE A 321 13.55 21.98 -6.51
CA ILE A 321 12.90 22.59 -7.67
C ILE A 321 13.95 23.29 -8.53
N LEU A 322 14.03 22.91 -9.79
CA LEU A 322 14.88 23.53 -10.81
C LEU A 322 14.28 24.88 -11.21
N GLY A 323 14.74 25.94 -10.53
CA GLY A 323 14.36 27.32 -10.79
C GLY A 323 15.27 28.30 -10.05
N ASP A 324 15.06 29.59 -10.26
CA ASP A 324 15.79 30.66 -9.56
C ASP A 324 15.28 30.83 -8.13
N LEU A 325 15.67 29.88 -7.27
CA LEU A 325 15.32 29.81 -5.87
C LEU A 325 16.59 29.73 -5.02
N SER A 326 16.54 30.29 -3.82
CA SER A 326 17.53 29.97 -2.79
C SER A 326 17.47 28.49 -2.41
N ARG A 327 18.61 27.94 -1.95
CA ARG A 327 18.72 26.54 -1.48
C ARG A 327 17.63 26.16 -0.47
N ARG A 328 17.36 27.02 0.51
CA ARG A 328 16.20 26.90 1.41
C ARG A 328 15.31 28.12 1.20
N HIS A 329 14.34 28.03 0.29
CA HIS A 329 13.53 29.17 -0.12
C HIS A 329 12.35 29.41 0.82
N ALA A 330 11.67 28.33 1.19
CA ALA A 330 10.54 28.34 2.11
C ALA A 330 10.43 27.00 2.82
N VAL A 331 9.74 27.00 3.96
CA VAL A 331 9.50 25.80 4.75
C VAL A 331 8.00 25.63 4.94
N ILE A 332 7.47 24.46 4.62
CA ILE A 332 6.10 24.08 4.94
C ILE A 332 6.15 23.18 6.17
N ARG A 333 5.50 23.61 7.25
CA ARG A 333 5.38 22.83 8.47
C ARG A 333 3.93 22.37 8.68
N ARG A 334 3.75 21.11 9.01
CA ARG A 334 2.48 20.58 9.49
C ARG A 334 2.36 20.88 10.98
N ASP A 335 1.33 21.62 11.39
CA ASP A 335 1.09 22.00 12.78
C ASP A 335 -0.34 21.62 13.18
N ARG A 336 -0.47 20.52 13.93
CA ARG A 336 -1.73 19.88 14.33
C ARG A 336 -2.64 19.55 13.14
N GLU A 337 -3.50 20.49 12.73
CA GLU A 337 -4.50 20.32 11.67
C GLU A 337 -4.28 21.24 10.47
N ALA A 338 -3.30 22.14 10.56
CA ALA A 338 -3.02 23.18 9.58
C ALA A 338 -1.63 23.02 8.96
N TYR A 339 -1.48 23.59 7.78
CA TYR A 339 -0.19 23.73 7.11
C TYR A 339 0.24 25.18 7.19
N VAL A 340 1.46 25.42 7.66
CA VAL A 340 2.03 26.76 7.82
C VAL A 340 3.23 26.89 6.89
N LEU A 341 3.17 27.87 5.99
CA LEU A 341 4.28 28.26 5.12
C LEU A 341 5.09 29.35 5.82
N THR A 342 6.36 29.08 6.09
CA THR A 342 7.33 30.06 6.59
C THR A 342 8.21 30.51 5.42
N PRO A 343 8.08 31.77 4.96
CA PRO A 343 8.91 32.29 3.88
C PRO A 343 10.32 32.63 4.41
N LEU A 344 11.37 32.09 3.77
CA LEU A 344 12.76 32.49 4.04
C LEU A 344 13.24 33.53 3.02
N HIS A 345 12.68 33.46 1.82
CA HIS A 345 12.91 34.38 0.72
C HIS A 345 11.58 34.83 0.10
N ARG A 346 11.67 35.66 -0.95
CA ARG A 346 10.53 36.32 -1.60
C ARG A 346 9.44 35.30 -1.98
N THR A 347 8.34 35.33 -1.23
CA THR A 347 7.23 34.38 -1.37
C THR A 347 5.90 35.13 -1.34
N SER A 348 4.93 34.66 -2.11
CA SER A 348 3.55 35.14 -2.05
C SER A 348 2.56 33.99 -2.04
N VAL A 349 1.42 34.19 -1.39
CA VAL A 349 0.30 33.24 -1.35
C VAL A 349 -0.94 33.96 -1.87
N ASP A 350 -1.59 33.38 -2.87
CA ASP A 350 -2.77 33.94 -3.54
C ASP A 350 -2.54 35.38 -4.04
N GLY A 351 -1.35 35.63 -4.57
CA GLY A 351 -0.92 36.93 -5.09
C GLY A 351 -0.52 37.96 -4.03
N ARG A 352 -0.57 37.62 -2.73
CA ARG A 352 -0.18 38.52 -1.63
C ARG A 352 1.22 38.16 -1.12
N PRO A 353 2.17 39.11 -1.07
CA PRO A 353 3.49 38.84 -0.51
C PRO A 353 3.36 38.49 0.98
N VAL A 354 4.08 37.46 1.41
CA VAL A 354 4.10 37.00 2.81
C VAL A 354 5.52 37.07 3.34
N ALA A 355 5.67 37.65 4.53
CA ALA A 355 6.95 37.76 5.24
C ALA A 355 6.95 37.02 6.58
N GLU A 356 5.77 36.63 7.07
CA GLU A 356 5.57 35.92 8.33
C GLU A 356 4.95 34.53 8.06
N PRO A 357 5.09 33.57 9.01
CA PRO A 357 4.44 32.27 8.90
C PRO A 357 2.94 32.40 8.60
N THR A 358 2.50 31.82 7.48
CA THR A 358 1.14 31.99 6.94
C THR A 358 0.46 30.63 6.78
N VAL A 359 -0.78 30.51 7.24
CA VAL A 359 -1.58 29.28 7.10
C VAL A 359 -2.02 29.08 5.65
N LEU A 360 -1.73 27.91 5.09
CA LEU A 360 -2.17 27.49 3.77
C LEU A 360 -3.59 26.91 3.81
N ARG A 361 -4.42 27.32 2.86
CA ARG A 361 -5.77 26.78 2.64
C ARG A 361 -5.80 25.93 1.38
N ASP A 362 -6.76 25.02 1.28
CA ASP A 362 -6.98 24.26 0.04
C ASP A 362 -7.05 25.20 -1.18
N LYS A 363 -6.35 24.82 -2.25
CA LYS A 363 -6.19 25.56 -3.52
C LYS A 363 -5.35 26.83 -3.46
N SER A 364 -4.68 27.12 -2.34
CA SER A 364 -3.76 28.27 -2.26
C SER A 364 -2.68 28.17 -3.34
N LEU A 365 -2.45 29.26 -4.06
CA LEU A 365 -1.37 29.37 -5.03
C LEU A 365 -0.15 29.99 -4.33
N ILE A 366 0.89 29.17 -4.13
CA ILE A 366 2.17 29.59 -3.55
C ILE A 366 3.09 29.96 -4.70
N LYS A 367 3.60 31.19 -4.68
CA LYS A 367 4.62 31.65 -5.62
C LYS A 367 5.93 31.93 -4.88
N LEU A 368 6.98 31.23 -5.28
CA LEU A 368 8.34 31.33 -4.76
C LEU A 368 9.23 32.06 -5.79
N GLY A 369 10.02 33.03 -5.34
CA GLY A 369 10.88 33.82 -6.21
C GLY A 369 10.10 34.58 -7.28
N GLU A 370 10.62 34.57 -8.51
CA GLU A 370 10.02 35.31 -9.63
C GLU A 370 8.98 34.51 -10.42
N GLY A 371 9.03 33.18 -10.40
CA GLY A 371 8.23 32.36 -11.33
C GLY A 371 7.88 30.94 -10.92
N VAL A 372 8.37 30.43 -9.78
CA VAL A 372 7.98 29.08 -9.34
C VAL A 372 6.63 29.16 -8.66
N GLU A 373 5.64 28.48 -9.23
CA GLU A 373 4.28 28.44 -8.71
C GLU A 373 3.87 27.00 -8.38
N LEU A 374 3.38 26.81 -7.16
CA LEU A 374 2.90 25.55 -6.59
C LEU A 374 1.46 25.74 -6.10
N ARG A 375 0.58 24.81 -6.44
CA ARG A 375 -0.80 24.82 -5.92
C ARG A 375 -0.92 23.83 -4.79
N PHE A 376 -1.25 24.32 -3.60
CA PHE A 376 -1.50 23.50 -2.43
C PHE A 376 -2.92 22.93 -2.49
N ARG A 377 -3.06 21.62 -2.31
CA ARG A 377 -4.35 20.93 -2.22
C ARG A 377 -4.43 20.09 -0.94
N LYS A 378 -5.61 20.04 -0.33
CA LYS A 378 -5.96 19.12 0.76
C LYS A 378 -7.17 18.29 0.32
N PRO A 379 -6.97 17.20 -0.46
CA PRO A 379 -8.06 16.47 -1.12
C PRO A 379 -9.08 15.84 -0.17
N HIS A 380 -8.64 15.40 1.02
CA HIS A 380 -9.50 14.75 1.99
C HIS A 380 -9.53 15.53 3.31
N ALA A 381 -10.72 15.96 3.76
CA ALA A 381 -10.87 16.86 4.91
C ALA A 381 -10.36 16.26 6.24
N LEU A 382 -10.53 14.94 6.42
CA LEU A 382 -10.09 14.20 7.62
C LEU A 382 -8.65 13.68 7.51
N SER A 383 -7.98 13.90 6.38
CA SER A 383 -6.58 13.53 6.20
C SER A 383 -5.70 14.76 6.47
N ALA A 384 -4.63 14.57 7.22
CA ALA A 384 -3.60 15.59 7.37
C ALA A 384 -2.59 15.57 6.21
N THR A 385 -2.75 14.69 5.22
CA THR A 385 -1.92 14.66 4.01
C THR A 385 -2.37 15.70 3.00
N ALA A 386 -1.41 16.43 2.43
CA ALA A 386 -1.63 17.44 1.41
C ALA A 386 -0.79 17.17 0.16
N VAL A 387 -1.12 17.85 -0.93
CA VAL A 387 -0.44 17.69 -2.23
C VAL A 387 -0.05 19.06 -2.77
N LEU A 388 1.15 19.17 -3.31
CA LEU A 388 1.62 20.32 -4.08
C LEU A 388 1.66 19.94 -5.55
N ASP A 389 0.86 20.61 -6.37
CA ASP A 389 0.94 20.49 -7.83
C ASP A 389 1.86 21.59 -8.37
N LEU A 390 2.76 21.25 -9.30
CA LEU A 390 3.51 22.24 -10.06
C LEU A 390 2.56 23.00 -11.01
N ALA A 391 2.28 24.28 -10.70
CA ALA A 391 1.44 25.14 -11.53
C ALA A 391 2.26 25.90 -12.59
N SER A 392 3.56 26.05 -12.35
CA SER A 392 4.52 26.64 -13.30
C SER A 392 5.23 25.57 -14.15
N ARG A 393 5.96 26.01 -15.18
CA ARG A 393 6.73 25.13 -16.10
C ARG A 393 7.98 24.48 -15.50
N HIS A 394 8.30 24.77 -14.24
CA HIS A 394 9.49 24.26 -13.56
C HIS A 394 9.38 22.74 -13.30
N ARG A 395 10.51 22.12 -13.00
CA ARG A 395 10.62 20.69 -12.72
C ARG A 395 11.28 20.48 -11.36
N THR A 396 10.96 19.37 -10.71
CA THR A 396 11.69 18.89 -9.54
C THR A 396 12.88 18.02 -9.95
N ASP A 397 13.71 17.65 -8.99
CA ASP A 397 14.80 16.68 -9.17
C ASP A 397 14.73 15.56 -8.10
N PRO A 398 14.23 14.35 -8.40
CA PRO A 398 13.88 13.84 -9.73
C PRO A 398 12.62 14.52 -10.30
N ALA A 399 12.48 14.47 -11.62
CA ALA A 399 11.35 15.06 -12.32
C ALA A 399 10.07 14.28 -12.01
N VAL A 400 9.21 14.86 -11.17
CA VAL A 400 7.90 14.31 -10.78
C VAL A 400 6.77 15.27 -11.17
N ASP A 401 5.55 14.74 -11.27
CA ASP A 401 4.35 15.46 -11.65
C ASP A 401 3.68 16.16 -10.45
N GLY A 402 3.95 15.68 -9.23
CA GLY A 402 3.43 16.28 -8.00
C GLY A 402 4.19 15.85 -6.75
N VAL A 403 3.96 16.55 -5.65
CA VAL A 403 4.59 16.28 -4.35
C VAL A 403 3.50 16.01 -3.31
N VAL A 404 3.60 14.90 -2.59
CA VAL A 404 2.71 14.52 -1.51
C VAL A 404 3.39 14.79 -0.16
N LEU A 405 2.80 15.67 0.63
CA LEU A 405 3.18 15.94 2.00
C LEU A 405 2.47 14.92 2.90
N MET A 406 2.99 13.70 2.96
CA MET A 406 2.34 12.56 3.62
C MET A 406 2.38 12.69 5.15
N SER A 407 1.22 12.54 5.77
CA SER A 407 1.08 12.40 7.22
C SER A 407 0.94 10.91 7.54
N GLU A 408 -0.18 10.48 8.09
CA GLU A 408 -0.44 9.07 8.42
C GLU A 408 -0.80 8.21 7.21
N SER A 409 -1.51 8.78 6.22
CA SER A 409 -1.95 8.01 5.05
C SER A 409 -1.96 8.83 3.75
N CYS A 410 -1.66 8.17 2.65
CA CYS A 410 -1.78 8.65 1.28
C CYS A 410 -2.71 7.70 0.52
N ILE A 411 -3.65 8.27 -0.24
CA ILE A 411 -4.70 7.52 -0.94
C ILE A 411 -4.45 7.74 -2.42
N LEU A 412 -4.26 6.66 -3.16
CA LEU A 412 -4.14 6.61 -4.60
C LEU A 412 -5.40 5.95 -5.13
N GLY A 413 -6.14 6.60 -6.03
CA GLY A 413 -7.39 6.00 -6.54
C GLY A 413 -8.18 6.93 -7.48
N PRO A 414 -9.33 6.47 -7.99
CA PRO A 414 -10.08 7.17 -9.04
C PRO A 414 -10.84 8.40 -8.55
N HIS A 415 -11.10 8.46 -7.25
CA HIS A 415 -11.98 9.44 -6.65
C HIS A 415 -11.35 10.84 -6.53
N SER A 416 -12.21 11.86 -6.44
CA SER A 416 -11.79 13.25 -6.29
C SER A 416 -11.12 13.56 -4.95
N HIS A 417 -11.34 12.72 -3.94
CA HIS A 417 -10.75 12.84 -2.61
C HIS A 417 -9.42 12.06 -2.47
N SER A 418 -8.98 11.36 -3.53
CA SER A 418 -7.68 10.70 -3.56
C SER A 418 -6.55 11.74 -3.62
N HIS A 419 -5.47 11.49 -2.89
CA HIS A 419 -4.30 12.36 -2.86
C HIS A 419 -3.60 12.33 -4.22
N ILE A 420 -3.36 11.12 -4.74
CA ILE A 420 -2.93 10.88 -6.12
C ILE A 420 -4.13 10.33 -6.88
N ARG A 421 -4.48 10.98 -7.99
CA ARG A 421 -5.68 10.65 -8.75
C ARG A 421 -5.37 9.68 -9.88
N CYS A 422 -5.70 8.42 -9.68
CA CYS A 422 -5.55 7.33 -10.63
C CYS A 422 -6.91 7.02 -11.26
N ARG A 423 -7.31 7.76 -12.31
CA ARG A 423 -8.69 7.76 -12.83
C ARG A 423 -9.18 6.41 -13.34
N ASP A 424 -8.27 5.62 -13.87
CA ASP A 424 -8.57 4.35 -14.52
C ASP A 424 -8.43 3.16 -13.57
N TRP A 425 -8.17 3.40 -12.28
CA TRP A 425 -8.08 2.35 -11.27
C TRP A 425 -9.47 1.93 -10.77
N PRO A 426 -9.67 0.65 -10.41
CA PRO A 426 -10.95 0.11 -9.95
C PRO A 426 -11.31 0.56 -8.53
N GLY A 427 -10.32 1.01 -7.76
CA GLY A 427 -10.44 1.28 -6.35
C GLY A 427 -9.19 1.92 -5.78
N ASP A 428 -9.20 2.10 -4.46
CA ASP A 428 -8.16 2.85 -3.77
C ASP A 428 -7.04 1.92 -3.28
N LEU A 429 -5.79 2.34 -3.49
CA LEU A 429 -4.62 1.89 -2.74
C LEU A 429 -4.30 2.92 -1.66
N VAL A 430 -4.22 2.48 -0.42
CA VAL A 430 -3.87 3.33 0.71
C VAL A 430 -2.47 2.98 1.18
N LEU A 431 -1.53 3.90 1.03
CA LEU A 431 -0.25 3.88 1.73
C LEU A 431 -0.45 4.49 3.11
N PHE A 432 0.04 3.86 4.16
CA PHE A 432 -0.10 4.39 5.52
C PHE A 432 1.09 4.03 6.40
N ARG A 433 1.39 4.87 7.38
CA ARG A 433 2.50 4.65 8.31
C ARG A 433 2.06 3.79 9.49
N ARG A 434 2.95 2.91 9.93
CA ARG A 434 2.82 2.15 11.17
C ARG A 434 4.17 2.17 11.90
N GLY A 435 4.35 3.18 12.74
CA GLY A 435 5.67 3.50 13.29
C GLY A 435 6.60 4.00 12.18
N GLU A 436 7.80 3.42 12.09
CA GLU A 436 8.78 3.73 11.05
C GLU A 436 8.54 2.98 9.73
N HIS A 437 7.55 2.08 9.69
CA HIS A 437 7.26 1.28 8.50
C HIS A 437 6.15 1.89 7.66
N LEU A 438 6.36 1.89 6.34
CA LEU A 438 5.30 2.16 5.37
C LEU A 438 4.54 0.86 5.08
N MET A 439 3.22 0.95 5.07
CA MET A 439 2.31 -0.15 4.79
C MET A 439 1.46 0.22 3.59
N CYS A 440 0.99 -0.76 2.82
CA CYS A 440 -0.06 -0.57 1.84
C CYS A 440 -1.29 -1.40 2.18
N ARG A 441 -2.46 -0.93 1.74
CA ARG A 441 -3.73 -1.66 1.80
C ARG A 441 -4.57 -1.38 0.56
N THR A 442 -5.14 -2.42 -0.01
CA THR A 442 -6.19 -2.33 -1.04
C THR A 442 -7.27 -3.38 -0.76
N GLN A 443 -8.42 -3.25 -1.42
CA GLN A 443 -9.53 -4.21 -1.33
C GLN A 443 -9.29 -5.46 -2.20
N SER A 444 -8.43 -5.36 -3.22
CA SER A 444 -8.06 -6.50 -4.08
C SER A 444 -6.71 -7.10 -3.66
N PRO A 445 -6.45 -8.38 -3.97
CA PRO A 445 -5.10 -8.93 -3.90
C PRO A 445 -4.11 -8.06 -4.67
N LEU A 446 -2.90 -7.92 -4.11
CA LEU A 446 -1.80 -7.18 -4.71
C LEU A 446 -0.54 -8.04 -4.65
N GLU A 447 0.33 -7.96 -5.64
CA GLU A 447 1.67 -8.56 -5.61
C GLU A 447 2.67 -7.48 -5.18
N ILE A 448 3.50 -7.75 -4.16
CA ILE A 448 4.67 -6.91 -3.82
C ILE A 448 5.92 -7.71 -4.14
N ASP A 449 6.73 -7.22 -5.06
CA ASP A 449 7.96 -7.89 -5.50
C ASP A 449 7.73 -9.37 -5.85
N GLY A 450 6.59 -9.64 -6.52
CA GLY A 450 6.15 -10.98 -6.92
C GLY A 450 5.46 -11.81 -5.82
N GLN A 451 5.34 -11.30 -4.59
CA GLN A 451 4.65 -11.99 -3.50
C GLN A 451 3.20 -11.52 -3.34
N THR A 452 2.26 -12.46 -3.48
CA THR A 452 0.83 -12.17 -3.30
C THR A 452 0.52 -11.80 -1.84
N CYS A 453 -0.05 -10.61 -1.67
CA CYS A 453 -0.46 -10.03 -0.40
C CYS A 453 -1.97 -9.74 -0.40
N VAL A 454 -2.64 -10.03 0.72
CA VAL A 454 -4.09 -9.78 0.88
C VAL A 454 -4.34 -8.84 2.06
N GLY A 455 -5.15 -7.82 1.84
CA GLY A 455 -5.50 -6.85 2.86
C GLY A 455 -4.40 -5.80 3.04
N GLN A 456 -3.47 -6.03 3.96
CA GLN A 456 -2.38 -5.08 4.26
C GLN A 456 -1.01 -5.75 4.20
N ALA A 457 -0.01 -5.04 3.70
CA ALA A 457 1.36 -5.52 3.61
C ALA A 457 2.36 -4.42 3.93
N SER A 458 3.53 -4.80 4.44
CA SER A 458 4.65 -3.88 4.67
C SER A 458 5.32 -3.59 3.35
N VAL A 459 5.74 -2.35 3.18
CA VAL A 459 6.31 -1.83 1.94
C VAL A 459 7.62 -1.14 2.28
N ALA A 460 8.73 -1.69 1.81
CA ALA A 460 10.06 -1.13 2.02
C ALA A 460 10.65 -0.79 0.65
N PRO A 461 10.81 0.51 0.30
CA PRO A 461 11.49 0.89 -0.93
C PRO A 461 12.95 0.38 -0.98
N PRO A 462 13.49 0.03 -2.16
CA PRO A 462 12.77 -0.04 -3.42
C PRO A 462 11.85 -1.27 -3.46
N CYS A 463 10.61 -1.07 -3.90
CA CYS A 463 9.66 -2.16 -4.06
C CYS A 463 8.69 -1.87 -5.21
N ARG A 464 8.14 -2.94 -5.78
CA ARG A 464 7.14 -2.85 -6.84
C ARG A 464 5.83 -3.44 -6.34
N ILE A 465 4.76 -2.65 -6.45
CA ILE A 465 3.40 -3.04 -6.10
C ILE A 465 2.63 -3.20 -7.40
N GLU A 466 2.08 -4.39 -7.63
CA GLU A 466 1.26 -4.70 -8.78
C GLU A 466 -0.10 -5.25 -8.37
N CYS A 467 -1.09 -5.04 -9.23
CA CYS A 467 -2.30 -5.84 -9.26
C CYS A 467 -2.68 -6.07 -10.72
N ASP A 468 -3.85 -6.65 -10.96
CA ASP A 468 -4.28 -6.93 -12.33
C ASP A 468 -4.47 -5.67 -13.19
N GLU A 469 -4.69 -4.52 -12.55
CA GLU A 469 -5.19 -3.29 -13.17
C GLU A 469 -4.19 -2.13 -13.10
N PHE A 470 -3.19 -2.22 -12.23
CA PHE A 470 -2.16 -1.20 -12.10
C PHE A 470 -0.85 -1.77 -11.60
N ALA A 471 0.24 -1.05 -11.88
CA ALA A 471 1.54 -1.26 -11.28
C ALA A 471 2.14 0.09 -10.86
N LEU A 472 2.91 0.08 -9.79
CA LEU A 472 3.72 1.20 -9.37
C LEU A 472 5.00 0.72 -8.69
N SER A 473 6.07 1.50 -8.78
CA SER A 473 7.28 1.30 -7.99
C SER A 473 7.46 2.43 -6.98
N LEU A 474 8.01 2.08 -5.83
CA LEU A 474 8.47 3.03 -4.82
C LEU A 474 10.00 2.98 -4.78
N GLU A 475 10.65 4.14 -4.77
CA GLU A 475 12.11 4.29 -4.74
C GLU A 475 12.51 5.28 -3.65
N GLU A 476 13.58 5.00 -2.91
CA GLU A 476 14.12 5.92 -1.88
C GLU A 476 15.12 6.92 -2.49
N ILE A 477 15.18 8.15 -1.95
CA ILE A 477 16.00 9.27 -2.46
C ILE A 477 17.00 9.83 -1.45
#